data_AF-A0A9X6NHR4-F1
#
_entry.id   AF-A0A9X6NHR4-F1
#
_cell.length_a   1.000
_cell.length_b   1.000
_cell.length_c   1.000
_cell.angle_alpha   90.00
_cell.angle_beta   90.00
_cell.angle_gamma   90.00
#
_symmetry.space_group_name_H-M   'P 1'
#
loop_
_entity.id
_entity.type
_entity.pdbx_description
1 polymer ?
#
loop_
_entity_poly.entity_id
_entity_poly.type
_entity_poly.pdbx_seq_one_letter_code
_entity_poly.pdbx_strand_id
1 'polypeptide(L)'
;MQSSLILVPVICLSLFLQASDASLPDGYQGLPAQQKQNLLWNRISTSPYPMTSLPTASPGAFAMASLLLPHFDKVSFTEASDEMPDGRTKLIHVYGSTAQVELKIFDNSTYTGIFKSGGIGLARLSLAKEDYENYTPGMGLKILIDGQQSQNLQVMWSVDGQGTNKNFFHHTFSNVIPPAQSFALKILSKAFDGAIWLLPGNTQDRPESNHNLPLYEQASVTSDGQRVQNVRAPYQVNFIPNPAAGWDPANSRDLRVNLNAIPQGTVLYTVTAKRMSTTSEEQVIGQLVTTSPFVASEYEDGKLFFQHAAKRWRA
;
A
#
# COMPACT_ATOMS: atom_id res chain seq x y z
N MET A 1 -64.23 14.53 -36.99
CA MET A 1 -62.98 14.82 -37.71
C MET A 1 -61.89 15.10 -36.68
N GLN A 2 -60.69 14.59 -36.95
CA GLN A 2 -59.60 14.22 -36.03
C GLN A 2 -59.18 15.29 -35.00
N SER A 3 -58.99 14.87 -33.75
CA SER A 3 -58.20 15.58 -32.75
C SER A 3 -56.83 14.90 -32.67
N SER A 4 -55.79 15.60 -33.08
CA SER A 4 -54.40 15.11 -33.07
C SER A 4 -53.78 15.33 -31.68
N LEU A 5 -53.43 14.23 -31.00
CA LEU A 5 -52.58 14.25 -29.82
C LEU A 5 -51.11 14.37 -30.29
N ILE A 6 -50.42 15.42 -29.87
CA ILE A 6 -48.96 15.56 -30.07
C ILE A 6 -48.27 14.89 -28.88
N LEU A 7 -47.59 13.77 -29.14
CA LEU A 7 -46.73 13.09 -28.18
C LEU A 7 -45.34 13.75 -28.23
N VAL A 8 -44.95 14.46 -27.18
CA VAL A 8 -43.58 14.98 -27.02
C VAL A 8 -42.75 13.89 -26.33
N PRO A 9 -41.67 13.38 -26.93
CA PRO A 9 -40.81 12.41 -26.26
C PRO A 9 -39.94 13.14 -25.24
N VAL A 10 -40.09 12.78 -23.97
CA VAL A 10 -39.14 13.14 -22.91
C VAL A 10 -37.90 12.28 -23.11
N ILE A 11 -36.86 12.86 -23.72
CA ILE A 11 -35.54 12.24 -23.81
C ILE A 11 -34.90 12.38 -22.42
N CYS A 12 -35.00 11.32 -21.61
CA CYS A 12 -34.15 11.15 -20.43
C CYS A 12 -32.71 10.94 -20.90
N LEU A 13 -31.94 12.02 -20.92
CA LEU A 13 -30.50 11.97 -21.16
C LEU A 13 -29.82 11.38 -19.92
N SER A 14 -29.67 10.07 -19.88
CA SER A 14 -28.79 9.40 -18.93
C SER A 14 -27.35 9.80 -19.22
N LEU A 15 -26.82 10.74 -18.43
CA LEU A 15 -25.40 11.07 -18.38
C LEU A 15 -24.63 9.85 -17.88
N PHE A 16 -24.16 9.02 -18.81
CA PHE A 16 -23.07 8.10 -18.52
C PHE A 16 -21.81 8.96 -18.31
N LEU A 17 -21.43 9.18 -17.05
CA LEU A 17 -20.06 9.57 -16.74
C LEU A 17 -19.16 8.42 -17.19
N GLN A 18 -18.56 8.56 -18.37
CA GLN A 18 -17.35 7.82 -18.69
C GLN A 18 -16.35 8.15 -17.59
N ALA A 19 -15.97 7.15 -16.79
CA ALA A 19 -14.89 7.27 -15.83
C ALA A 19 -13.61 7.52 -16.64
N SER A 20 -13.31 8.79 -16.89
CA SER A 20 -12.11 9.20 -17.60
C SER A 20 -10.89 8.82 -16.77
N ASP A 21 -9.80 8.52 -17.46
CA ASP A 21 -8.41 8.36 -17.00
C ASP A 21 -7.84 9.63 -16.33
N ALA A 22 -8.71 10.50 -15.82
CA ALA A 22 -8.37 11.76 -15.19
C ALA A 22 -7.69 11.50 -13.85
N SER A 23 -6.59 12.22 -13.64
CA SER A 23 -5.89 12.30 -12.37
C SER A 23 -6.84 12.66 -11.22
N LEU A 24 -6.40 12.43 -10.00
CA LEU A 24 -7.08 12.95 -8.81
C LEU A 24 -7.31 14.47 -8.93
N PRO A 25 -8.42 14.98 -8.38
CA PRO A 25 -8.79 16.39 -8.51
C PRO A 25 -7.77 17.33 -7.86
N ASP A 26 -7.69 18.55 -8.35
CA ASP A 26 -6.91 19.61 -7.71
C ASP A 26 -7.29 19.76 -6.23
N GLY A 27 -6.29 19.92 -5.38
CA GLY A 27 -6.50 20.02 -3.94
C GLY A 27 -6.87 18.69 -3.25
N TYR A 28 -6.76 17.54 -3.94
CA TYR A 28 -7.04 16.21 -3.39
C TYR A 28 -6.44 15.97 -1.99
N GLN A 29 -5.19 16.38 -1.76
CA GLN A 29 -4.53 16.17 -0.47
C GLN A 29 -5.19 16.92 0.69
N GLY A 30 -5.93 18.00 0.40
CA GLY A 30 -6.69 18.78 1.38
C GLY A 30 -8.08 18.22 1.69
N LEU A 31 -8.50 17.12 1.05
CA LEU A 31 -9.82 16.53 1.28
C LEU A 31 -9.86 15.71 2.58
N PRO A 32 -11.05 15.53 3.19
CA PRO A 32 -11.26 14.54 4.24
C PRO A 32 -10.86 13.14 3.79
N ALA A 33 -10.34 12.34 4.71
CA ALA A 33 -9.91 10.95 4.52
C ALA A 33 -10.99 10.11 3.82
N GLN A 34 -12.26 10.26 4.23
CA GLN A 34 -13.36 9.51 3.63
C GLN A 34 -13.59 9.88 2.16
N GLN A 35 -13.46 11.16 1.82
CA GLN A 35 -13.60 11.61 0.42
C GLN A 35 -12.44 11.10 -0.43
N LYS A 36 -11.21 11.15 0.10
CA LYS A 36 -10.04 10.53 -0.55
C LYS A 36 -10.23 9.04 -0.79
N GLN A 37 -10.74 8.32 0.21
CA GLN A 37 -11.00 6.87 0.10
C GLN A 37 -12.03 6.59 -0.98
N ASN A 38 -13.12 7.36 -1.02
CA ASN A 38 -14.18 7.19 -2.00
C ASN A 38 -13.68 7.45 -3.42
N LEU A 39 -12.86 8.49 -3.62
CA LEU A 39 -12.26 8.80 -4.93
C LEU A 39 -11.36 7.66 -5.41
N LEU A 40 -10.38 7.25 -4.60
CA LEU A 40 -9.48 6.15 -4.94
C LEU A 40 -10.24 4.83 -5.14
N TRP A 41 -11.17 4.52 -4.26
CA TRP A 41 -11.94 3.29 -4.32
C TRP A 41 -12.87 3.25 -5.54
N ASN A 42 -13.47 4.38 -5.92
CA ASN A 42 -14.25 4.46 -7.15
C ASN A 42 -13.38 4.15 -8.37
N ARG A 43 -12.15 4.65 -8.44
CA ARG A 43 -11.21 4.34 -9.54
C ARG A 43 -10.83 2.86 -9.59
N ILE A 44 -10.55 2.26 -8.42
CA ILE A 44 -10.23 0.82 -8.29
C ILE A 44 -11.42 -0.04 -8.71
N SER A 45 -12.60 0.23 -8.16
CA SER A 45 -13.80 -0.60 -8.37
C SER A 45 -14.47 -0.44 -9.73
N THR A 46 -14.17 0.64 -10.47
CA THR A 46 -14.66 0.84 -11.85
C THR A 46 -13.74 0.31 -12.93
N SER A 47 -12.54 -0.19 -12.57
CA SER A 47 -11.56 -0.78 -13.49
C SER A 47 -11.15 -2.23 -13.15
N PRO A 48 -12.07 -3.12 -12.71
CA PRO A 48 -11.70 -4.46 -12.28
C PRO A 48 -11.28 -5.35 -13.46
N TYR A 49 -10.29 -6.20 -13.23
CA TYR A 49 -10.00 -7.29 -14.15
C TYR A 49 -11.04 -8.41 -14.02
N PRO A 50 -11.43 -9.09 -15.11
CA PRO A 50 -12.12 -10.36 -15.01
C PRO A 50 -11.23 -11.38 -14.30
N MET A 51 -11.74 -12.07 -13.26
CA MET A 51 -10.97 -13.10 -12.53
C MET A 51 -10.53 -14.28 -13.42
N THR A 52 -11.16 -14.45 -14.58
CA THR A 52 -10.80 -15.44 -15.60
C THR A 52 -9.71 -14.97 -16.57
N SER A 53 -9.29 -13.71 -16.49
CA SER A 53 -8.34 -13.08 -17.43
C SER A 53 -7.47 -12.04 -16.72
N LEU A 54 -6.78 -12.48 -15.66
CA LEU A 54 -5.87 -11.65 -14.88
C LEU A 54 -4.53 -11.46 -15.62
N PRO A 55 -3.97 -10.24 -15.70
CA PRO A 55 -2.69 -10.01 -16.35
C PRO A 55 -1.53 -10.55 -15.50
N THR A 56 -0.52 -11.11 -16.15
CA THR A 56 0.68 -11.70 -15.51
C THR A 56 1.98 -11.28 -16.20
N ALA A 57 1.91 -10.34 -17.15
CA ALA A 57 3.05 -9.94 -17.95
C ALA A 57 4.10 -9.22 -17.08
N SER A 58 5.30 -9.80 -17.00
CA SER A 58 6.42 -9.13 -16.32
C SER A 58 6.94 -7.94 -17.15
N PRO A 59 7.35 -6.83 -16.50
CA PRO A 59 8.05 -5.75 -17.20
C PRO A 59 9.29 -6.26 -17.94
N GLY A 60 9.54 -5.71 -19.13
CA GLY A 60 10.69 -6.10 -19.95
C GLY A 60 12.03 -5.78 -19.28
N ALA A 61 13.09 -6.50 -19.66
CA ALA A 61 14.42 -6.38 -19.04
C ALA A 61 14.98 -4.95 -19.07
N PHE A 62 14.75 -4.20 -20.15
CA PHE A 62 15.17 -2.80 -20.26
C PHE A 62 14.47 -1.90 -19.23
N ALA A 63 13.15 -2.09 -19.03
CA ALA A 63 12.41 -1.38 -18.00
C ALA A 63 12.90 -1.78 -16.60
N MET A 64 13.11 -3.07 -16.35
CA MET A 64 13.65 -3.56 -15.07
C MET A 64 15.03 -2.97 -14.73
N ALA A 65 15.86 -2.66 -15.73
CA ALA A 65 17.16 -2.02 -15.51
C ALA A 65 17.03 -0.60 -14.90
N SER A 66 15.87 0.07 -15.03
CA SER A 66 15.63 1.35 -14.36
C SER A 66 15.68 1.27 -12.83
N LEU A 67 15.42 0.10 -12.23
CA LEU A 67 15.58 -0.14 -10.78
C LEU A 67 17.04 -0.11 -10.32
N LEU A 68 18.00 -0.11 -11.24
CA LEU A 68 19.42 0.06 -10.93
C LEU A 68 19.84 1.54 -10.97
N LEU A 69 18.90 2.45 -11.27
CA LEU A 69 19.14 3.88 -11.35
C LEU A 69 18.60 4.56 -10.09
N PRO A 70 19.45 4.99 -9.14
CA PRO A 70 19.01 5.67 -7.91
C PRO A 70 18.01 6.82 -8.10
N HIS A 71 18.11 7.56 -9.20
CA HIS A 71 17.18 8.65 -9.54
C HIS A 71 15.76 8.16 -9.84
N PHE A 72 15.61 6.98 -10.43
CA PHE A 72 14.31 6.37 -10.71
C PHE A 72 13.60 5.97 -9.41
N ASP A 73 14.34 5.39 -8.46
CA ASP A 73 13.79 4.91 -7.18
C ASP A 73 13.57 6.03 -6.16
N LYS A 74 14.39 7.10 -6.21
CA LYS A 74 14.25 8.28 -5.35
C LYS A 74 12.84 8.87 -5.40
N VAL A 75 12.19 8.82 -6.55
CA VAL A 75 10.82 9.32 -6.76
C VAL A 75 9.84 8.69 -5.77
N SER A 76 10.04 7.43 -5.38
CA SER A 76 9.19 6.73 -4.40
C SER A 76 9.15 7.45 -3.04
N PHE A 77 10.15 8.25 -2.71
CA PHE A 77 10.22 9.01 -1.45
C PHE A 77 9.79 10.47 -1.61
N THR A 78 10.05 11.08 -2.78
CA THR A 78 9.86 12.53 -2.96
C THR A 78 8.51 12.91 -3.55
N GLU A 79 7.83 11.96 -4.21
CA GLU A 79 6.51 12.21 -4.77
C GLU A 79 5.43 12.22 -3.69
N ALA A 80 4.77 13.35 -3.50
CA ALA A 80 3.72 13.51 -2.50
C ALA A 80 2.32 13.37 -3.09
N SER A 81 2.00 12.16 -3.55
CA SER A 81 0.74 11.83 -4.21
C SER A 81 0.19 10.47 -3.77
N ASP A 82 -1.11 10.25 -3.97
CA ASP A 82 -1.73 8.92 -3.89
C ASP A 82 -1.83 8.22 -5.26
N GLU A 83 -1.45 8.92 -6.33
CA GLU A 83 -1.27 8.40 -7.68
C GLU A 83 0.19 8.43 -8.12
N MET A 84 0.53 7.50 -9.01
CA MET A 84 1.84 7.36 -9.61
C MET A 84 2.13 8.59 -10.47
N PRO A 85 3.35 9.16 -10.42
CA PRO A 85 3.75 10.22 -11.34
C PRO A 85 3.53 9.82 -12.79
N ASP A 86 3.13 10.78 -13.61
CA ASP A 86 2.99 10.56 -15.04
C ASP A 86 4.29 10.06 -15.67
N GLY A 87 4.17 9.07 -16.55
CA GLY A 87 5.31 8.43 -17.22
C GLY A 87 6.10 7.44 -16.35
N ARG A 88 5.80 7.29 -15.06
CA ARG A 88 6.39 6.25 -14.21
C ARG A 88 5.45 5.05 -14.10
N THR A 89 6.00 3.84 -14.22
CA THR A 89 5.25 2.59 -14.05
C THR A 89 5.84 1.75 -12.92
N LYS A 90 5.02 0.86 -12.33
CA LYS A 90 5.51 -0.13 -11.38
C LYS A 90 6.33 -1.18 -12.12
N LEU A 91 7.52 -1.48 -11.59
CA LEU A 91 8.42 -2.51 -12.15
C LEU A 91 8.50 -3.77 -11.29
N ILE A 92 8.22 -3.62 -10.01
CA ILE A 92 8.05 -4.69 -9.03
C ILE A 92 6.72 -4.48 -8.33
N HIS A 93 6.16 -5.53 -7.73
CA HIS A 93 4.84 -5.45 -7.11
C HIS A 93 3.76 -4.97 -8.10
N VAL A 94 3.91 -5.36 -9.38
CA VAL A 94 3.10 -4.85 -10.50
C VAL A 94 1.65 -5.24 -10.34
N TYR A 95 1.38 -6.51 -10.06
CA TYR A 95 0.03 -7.06 -9.96
C TYR A 95 -0.33 -7.38 -8.51
N GLY A 96 -1.55 -7.05 -8.11
CA GLY A 96 -2.03 -7.29 -6.75
C GLY A 96 -3.56 -7.20 -6.63
N SER A 97 -4.03 -7.01 -5.40
CA SER A 97 -5.41 -6.62 -5.13
C SER A 97 -5.47 -5.67 -3.94
N THR A 98 -6.43 -4.75 -3.97
CA THR A 98 -6.65 -3.74 -2.95
C THR A 98 -8.01 -3.93 -2.30
N ALA A 99 -8.04 -3.77 -0.98
CA ALA A 99 -9.27 -3.60 -0.22
C ALA A 99 -9.25 -2.26 0.51
N GLN A 100 -10.43 -1.70 0.75
CA GLN A 100 -10.61 -0.71 1.81
C GLN A 100 -10.34 -1.40 3.15
N VAL A 101 -9.66 -0.69 4.05
CA VAL A 101 -9.29 -1.19 5.37
C VAL A 101 -9.47 -0.13 6.45
N GLU A 102 -9.50 -0.59 7.69
CA GLU A 102 -9.39 0.22 8.89
C GLU A 102 -8.23 -0.32 9.74
N LEU A 103 -7.29 0.57 10.07
CA LEU A 103 -6.30 0.33 11.12
C LEU A 103 -6.94 0.68 12.46
N LYS A 104 -7.38 -0.34 13.19
CA LYS A 104 -7.97 -0.21 14.52
C LYS A 104 -6.88 -0.23 15.56
N ILE A 105 -6.63 0.89 16.21
CA ILE A 105 -5.67 0.98 17.31
C ILE A 105 -6.41 0.84 18.65
N PHE A 106 -5.84 0.05 19.54
CA PHE A 106 -6.34 -0.16 20.89
C PHE A 106 -5.92 0.97 21.83
N ASP A 107 -6.74 1.25 22.84
CA ASP A 107 -6.52 2.35 23.78
C ASP A 107 -5.20 2.25 24.54
N ASN A 108 -4.68 1.03 24.72
CA ASN A 108 -3.41 0.78 25.39
C ASN A 108 -2.20 1.30 24.59
N SER A 109 -2.33 1.61 23.30
CA SER A 109 -1.20 2.10 22.50
C SER A 109 -0.63 3.38 23.10
N THR A 110 0.68 3.38 23.26
CA THR A 110 1.43 4.48 23.87
C THR A 110 2.22 5.31 22.86
N TYR A 111 2.13 4.95 21.57
CA TYR A 111 2.69 5.69 20.45
C TYR A 111 1.79 6.86 20.05
N THR A 112 2.20 7.64 19.05
CA THR A 112 1.45 8.81 18.57
C THR A 112 1.02 8.68 17.11
N GLY A 113 0.27 9.67 16.63
CA GLY A 113 -0.18 9.77 15.24
C GLY A 113 -1.16 8.66 14.88
N ILE A 114 -0.98 8.05 13.72
CA ILE A 114 -1.85 6.93 13.28
C ILE A 114 -1.69 5.70 14.18
N PHE A 115 -0.57 5.55 14.90
CA PHE A 115 -0.39 4.47 15.87
C PHE A 115 -1.11 4.71 17.20
N LYS A 116 -1.81 5.84 17.35
CA LYS A 116 -2.76 6.11 18.44
C LYS A 116 -4.20 6.23 17.94
N SER A 117 -4.38 6.98 16.86
CA SER A 117 -5.69 7.32 16.32
C SER A 117 -6.26 6.27 15.35
N GLY A 118 -5.42 5.36 14.85
CA GLY A 118 -5.82 4.45 13.78
C GLY A 118 -6.14 5.20 12.48
N GLY A 119 -7.07 4.68 11.69
CA GLY A 119 -7.62 5.39 10.54
C GLY A 119 -8.12 4.47 9.42
N ILE A 120 -8.91 5.04 8.53
CA ILE A 120 -9.37 4.36 7.30
C ILE A 120 -8.31 4.46 6.20
N GLY A 121 -8.33 3.50 5.29
CA GLY A 121 -7.27 3.40 4.31
C GLY A 121 -7.51 2.40 3.19
N LEU A 122 -6.43 2.08 2.48
CA LEU A 122 -6.35 1.03 1.49
C LEU A 122 -5.17 0.10 1.84
N ALA A 123 -5.37 -1.21 1.74
CA ALA A 123 -4.29 -2.18 1.78
C ALA A 123 -4.21 -2.88 0.42
N ARG A 124 -3.04 -2.78 -0.22
CA ARG A 124 -2.72 -3.47 -1.47
C ARG A 124 -1.76 -4.61 -1.21
N LEU A 125 -2.19 -5.82 -1.49
CA LEU A 125 -1.43 -7.06 -1.32
C LEU A 125 -0.95 -7.53 -2.70
N SER A 126 0.35 -7.78 -2.83
CA SER A 126 0.98 -8.12 -4.12
C SER A 126 2.20 -9.01 -3.95
N LEU A 127 2.66 -9.58 -5.06
CA LEU A 127 3.94 -10.27 -5.13
C LEU A 127 4.99 -9.37 -5.78
N ALA A 128 6.24 -9.44 -5.32
CA ALA A 128 7.33 -8.68 -5.93
C ALA A 128 7.45 -8.95 -7.43
N LYS A 129 7.24 -10.21 -7.84
CA LYS A 129 7.09 -10.70 -9.22
C LYS A 129 6.09 -11.86 -9.24
N GLU A 130 5.50 -12.14 -10.39
CA GLU A 130 4.70 -13.34 -10.63
C GLU A 130 5.61 -14.58 -10.74
N ASP A 131 6.20 -14.98 -9.62
CA ASP A 131 7.11 -16.11 -9.48
C ASP A 131 6.53 -17.13 -8.49
N TYR A 132 6.14 -18.30 -9.02
CA TYR A 132 5.53 -19.38 -8.25
C TYR A 132 6.54 -20.36 -7.65
N GLU A 133 7.82 -20.23 -8.01
CA GLU A 133 8.94 -21.01 -7.47
C GLU A 133 9.61 -20.29 -6.29
N ASN A 134 9.50 -18.96 -6.25
CA ASN A 134 9.88 -18.15 -5.09
C ASN A 134 8.87 -17.03 -4.81
N TYR A 135 7.85 -17.37 -4.03
CA TYR A 135 6.78 -16.48 -3.65
C TYR A 135 7.33 -15.33 -2.79
N THR A 136 7.11 -14.08 -3.20
CA THR A 136 7.64 -12.91 -2.47
C THR A 136 6.52 -11.91 -2.14
N PRO A 137 5.75 -12.15 -1.07
CA PRO A 137 4.65 -11.29 -0.65
C PRO A 137 5.09 -9.93 -0.10
N GLY A 138 4.28 -8.89 -0.37
CA GLY A 138 4.38 -7.60 0.30
C GLY A 138 3.03 -6.90 0.39
N MET A 139 2.91 -6.01 1.37
CA MET A 139 1.73 -5.16 1.56
C MET A 139 2.12 -3.68 1.56
N GLY A 140 1.43 -2.91 0.72
CA GLY A 140 1.34 -1.46 0.85
C GLY A 140 0.08 -1.09 1.63
N LEU A 141 0.23 -0.44 2.78
CA LEU A 141 -0.88 0.11 3.56
C LEU A 141 -0.86 1.63 3.42
N LYS A 142 -1.99 2.24 3.08
CA LYS A 142 -2.18 3.69 3.00
C LYS A 142 -3.28 4.08 3.97
N ILE A 143 -2.94 4.87 4.98
CA ILE A 143 -3.90 5.51 5.89
C ILE A 143 -4.17 6.92 5.39
N LEU A 144 -5.44 7.21 5.15
CA LEU A 144 -5.89 8.49 4.60
C LEU A 144 -6.07 9.47 5.76
N ILE A 145 -5.44 10.63 5.67
CA ILE A 145 -5.45 11.65 6.72
C ILE A 145 -6.35 12.83 6.32
N ASP A 146 -7.20 13.32 7.21
CA ASP A 146 -8.02 14.50 6.93
C ASP A 146 -7.14 15.73 6.62
N GLY A 147 -7.41 16.38 5.47
CA GLY A 147 -6.80 17.67 5.14
C GLY A 147 -5.28 17.65 4.91
N GLN A 148 -4.65 16.47 4.91
CA GLN A 148 -3.21 16.30 4.75
C GLN A 148 -2.86 15.09 3.87
N GLN A 149 -1.57 14.96 3.54
CA GLN A 149 -1.03 13.83 2.81
C GLN A 149 -1.28 12.50 3.53
N SER A 150 -1.67 11.49 2.77
CA SER A 150 -1.88 10.14 3.26
C SER A 150 -0.57 9.53 3.77
N GLN A 151 -0.66 8.73 4.85
CA GLN A 151 0.49 8.08 5.47
C GLN A 151 0.59 6.63 5.02
N ASN A 152 1.71 6.26 4.41
CA ASN A 152 1.88 4.92 3.84
C ASN A 152 2.86 4.08 4.65
N LEU A 153 2.69 2.76 4.62
CA LEU A 153 3.63 1.78 5.14
C LEU A 153 3.83 0.72 4.06
N GLN A 154 5.07 0.33 3.83
CA GLN A 154 5.41 -0.81 3.00
C GLN A 154 6.04 -1.85 3.91
N VAL A 155 5.43 -3.04 3.95
CA VAL A 155 5.84 -4.10 4.85
C VAL A 155 5.92 -5.42 4.11
N MET A 156 6.91 -6.23 4.48
CA MET A 156 7.11 -7.57 3.94
C MET A 156 7.84 -8.44 4.96
N TRP A 157 7.91 -9.73 4.68
CA TRP A 157 8.75 -10.66 5.44
C TRP A 157 10.22 -10.56 5.01
N SER A 158 10.47 -10.64 3.70
CA SER A 158 11.81 -10.67 3.11
C SER A 158 11.76 -10.34 1.62
N VAL A 159 12.82 -9.71 1.10
CA VAL A 159 13.04 -9.53 -0.35
C VAL A 159 13.52 -10.80 -1.04
N ASP A 160 14.05 -11.77 -0.29
CA ASP A 160 14.47 -13.07 -0.82
C ASP A 160 13.29 -14.05 -0.98
N GLY A 161 12.09 -13.66 -0.56
CA GLY A 161 10.87 -14.46 -0.66
C GLY A 161 10.68 -15.48 0.47
N GLN A 162 9.73 -16.39 0.26
CA GLN A 162 9.37 -17.48 1.18
C GLN A 162 9.35 -18.85 0.48
N GLY A 163 10.15 -18.99 -0.60
CA GLY A 163 10.24 -20.21 -1.39
C GLY A 163 8.92 -20.57 -2.06
N THR A 164 8.59 -21.87 -2.11
CA THR A 164 7.40 -22.37 -2.79
C THR A 164 6.12 -22.29 -1.96
N ASN A 165 6.18 -21.73 -0.74
CA ASN A 165 4.98 -21.54 0.08
C ASN A 165 4.13 -20.39 -0.49
N LYS A 166 2.98 -20.71 -1.06
CA LYS A 166 2.08 -19.74 -1.71
C LYS A 166 1.05 -19.12 -0.77
N ASN A 167 1.08 -19.46 0.52
CA ASN A 167 0.23 -18.81 1.51
C ASN A 167 0.77 -17.40 1.81
N PHE A 168 0.06 -16.38 1.34
CA PHE A 168 0.43 -14.98 1.53
C PHE A 168 0.50 -14.59 3.02
N PHE A 169 -0.36 -15.22 3.84
CA PHE A 169 -0.48 -14.97 5.28
C PHE A 169 0.36 -15.96 6.11
N HIS A 170 1.47 -16.46 5.57
CA HIS A 170 2.35 -17.39 6.27
C HIS A 170 3.29 -16.71 7.27
N HIS A 171 3.90 -15.58 6.88
CA HIS A 171 4.89 -14.87 7.68
C HIS A 171 4.37 -13.52 8.17
N THR A 172 4.90 -13.09 9.32
CA THR A 172 4.74 -11.73 9.82
C THR A 172 5.41 -10.74 8.88
N PHE A 173 4.71 -9.66 8.51
CA PHE A 173 5.31 -8.56 7.75
C PHE A 173 5.77 -7.45 8.67
N SER A 174 6.84 -6.77 8.26
CA SER A 174 7.45 -5.69 9.03
C SER A 174 7.99 -4.60 8.10
N ASN A 175 8.09 -3.37 8.61
CA ASN A 175 8.79 -2.27 7.94
C ASN A 175 10.32 -2.39 8.05
N VAL A 176 10.79 -3.24 8.98
CA VAL A 176 12.19 -3.66 9.15
C VAL A 176 12.34 -5.08 8.63
N ILE A 177 13.17 -5.27 7.62
CA ILE A 177 13.32 -6.54 6.91
C ILE A 177 14.77 -7.04 6.95
N PRO A 178 15.02 -8.35 6.83
CA PRO A 178 16.38 -8.87 6.77
C PRO A 178 17.14 -8.36 5.53
N PRO A 179 18.48 -8.27 5.61
CA PRO A 179 19.31 -7.98 4.45
C PRO A 179 19.15 -9.01 3.33
N ALA A 180 19.23 -8.54 2.08
CA ALA A 180 19.18 -9.41 0.91
C ALA A 180 20.32 -10.44 0.92
N GLN A 181 20.03 -11.69 0.57
CA GLN A 181 21.01 -12.78 0.60
C GLN A 181 21.64 -13.04 -0.77
N SER A 182 20.84 -13.05 -1.83
CA SER A 182 21.34 -13.35 -3.18
C SER A 182 22.20 -12.20 -3.76
N PHE A 183 23.15 -12.55 -4.63
CA PHE A 183 24.05 -11.55 -5.24
C PHE A 183 23.30 -10.50 -6.06
N ALA A 184 22.30 -10.92 -6.86
CA ALA A 184 21.49 -10.01 -7.67
C ALA A 184 20.68 -9.04 -6.80
N LEU A 185 20.07 -9.53 -5.70
CA LEU A 185 19.31 -8.68 -4.79
C LEU A 185 20.22 -7.73 -3.99
N LYS A 186 21.46 -8.13 -3.69
CA LYS A 186 22.46 -7.21 -3.10
C LYS A 186 22.82 -6.06 -4.04
N ILE A 187 22.92 -6.30 -5.35
CA ILE A 187 23.13 -5.22 -6.33
C ILE A 187 21.95 -4.26 -6.33
N LEU A 188 20.72 -4.80 -6.37
CA LEU A 188 19.50 -3.99 -6.31
C LEU A 188 19.40 -3.18 -5.01
N SER A 189 19.69 -3.82 -3.88
CA SER A 189 19.73 -3.17 -2.55
C SER A 189 20.69 -1.97 -2.54
N LYS A 190 21.87 -2.07 -3.17
CA LYS A 190 22.78 -0.93 -3.31
C LYS A 190 22.20 0.23 -4.14
N ALA A 191 21.42 -0.06 -5.18
CA ALA A 191 20.75 1.00 -5.95
C ALA A 191 19.71 1.73 -5.09
N PHE A 192 18.96 0.98 -4.26
CA PHE A 192 18.00 1.55 -3.30
C PHE A 192 18.69 2.38 -2.21
N ASP A 193 19.85 1.95 -1.69
CA ASP A 193 20.66 2.78 -0.80
C ASP A 193 21.14 4.06 -1.50
N GLY A 194 21.52 3.96 -2.77
CA GLY A 194 21.84 5.13 -3.60
C GLY A 194 20.67 6.12 -3.69
N ALA A 195 19.44 5.62 -3.85
CA ALA A 195 18.25 6.46 -3.90
C ALA A 195 18.03 7.21 -2.58
N ILE A 196 18.20 6.53 -1.44
CA ILE A 196 18.18 7.13 -0.10
C ILE A 196 19.28 8.18 0.05
N TRP A 197 20.48 7.91 -0.44
CA TRP A 197 21.61 8.86 -0.38
C TRP A 197 21.34 10.15 -1.16
N LEU A 198 20.65 10.04 -2.30
CA LEU A 198 20.25 11.17 -3.14
C LEU A 198 19.06 11.99 -2.60
N LEU A 199 18.46 11.58 -1.47
CA LEU A 199 17.38 12.36 -0.85
C LEU A 199 17.90 13.73 -0.38
N PRO A 200 17.09 14.79 -0.56
CA PRO A 200 17.45 16.12 -0.09
C PRO A 200 17.43 16.18 1.45
N GLY A 201 18.00 17.25 2.02
CA GLY A 201 18.03 17.46 3.46
C GLY A 201 19.19 16.75 4.16
N ASN A 202 19.11 16.64 5.48
CA ASN A 202 20.18 16.09 6.31
C ASN A 202 19.95 14.60 6.64
N THR A 203 20.67 14.06 7.62
CA THR A 203 20.55 12.66 8.04
C THR A 203 19.19 12.31 8.63
N GLN A 204 18.46 13.28 9.17
CA GLN A 204 17.10 13.11 9.72
C GLN A 204 16.01 13.11 8.63
N ASP A 205 16.34 13.55 7.42
CA ASP A 205 15.44 13.64 6.27
C ASP A 205 15.55 12.42 5.34
N ARG A 206 16.23 11.36 5.79
CA ARG A 206 16.45 10.13 5.03
C ARG A 206 16.43 8.89 5.93
N PRO A 207 15.95 7.73 5.44
CA PRO A 207 16.03 6.47 6.16
C PRO A 207 17.47 6.09 6.57
N GLU A 208 17.62 5.22 7.57
CA GLU A 208 18.91 4.63 7.93
C GLU A 208 19.44 3.67 6.85
N SER A 209 18.54 2.90 6.22
CA SER A 209 18.87 1.94 5.17
C SER A 209 17.63 1.58 4.36
N ASN A 210 17.80 0.94 3.20
CA ASN A 210 16.66 0.40 2.43
C ASN A 210 15.92 -0.76 3.14
N HIS A 211 16.49 -1.31 4.21
CA HIS A 211 15.92 -2.42 4.98
C HIS A 211 15.05 -1.96 6.16
N ASN A 212 14.98 -0.65 6.39
CA ASN A 212 14.13 -0.06 7.43
C ASN A 212 13.45 1.19 6.87
N LEU A 213 12.18 1.05 6.51
CA LEU A 213 11.36 2.22 6.21
C LEU A 213 10.83 2.80 7.54
N PRO A 214 11.29 4.01 7.92
CA PRO A 214 11.03 4.56 9.24
C PRO A 214 9.57 5.00 9.39
N LEU A 215 9.10 5.09 10.64
CA LEU A 215 7.69 5.32 10.95
C LEU A 215 7.41 6.70 11.59
N TYR A 216 8.38 7.63 11.49
CA TYR A 216 8.28 8.93 12.16
C TYR A 216 7.17 9.81 11.58
N GLU A 217 6.99 9.79 10.26
CA GLU A 217 5.94 10.56 9.56
C GLU A 217 4.55 10.08 9.99
N GLN A 218 4.35 8.77 10.00
CA GLN A 218 3.13 8.07 10.40
C GLN A 218 2.77 8.40 11.86
N ALA A 219 3.77 8.49 12.73
CA ALA A 219 3.59 8.84 14.13
C ALA A 219 3.40 10.35 14.38
N SER A 220 3.62 11.20 13.37
CA SER A 220 3.60 12.66 13.50
C SER A 220 2.24 13.30 13.23
N VAL A 221 1.28 12.53 12.70
CA VAL A 221 -0.05 13.02 12.35
C VAL A 221 -1.12 12.00 12.70
N THR A 222 -2.22 12.45 13.29
CA THR A 222 -3.40 11.63 13.58
C THR A 222 -4.33 11.56 12.37
N SER A 223 -5.24 10.58 12.33
CA SER A 223 -6.16 10.38 11.20
C SER A 223 -7.05 11.58 10.89
N ASP A 224 -7.39 12.39 11.90
CA ASP A 224 -8.15 13.65 11.80
C ASP A 224 -7.29 14.87 11.36
N GLY A 225 -6.03 14.62 10.95
CA GLY A 225 -5.16 15.66 10.41
C GLY A 225 -4.44 16.51 11.45
N GLN A 226 -4.51 16.19 12.75
CA GLN A 226 -3.76 16.93 13.75
C GLN A 226 -2.30 16.51 13.80
N ARG A 227 -1.38 17.50 13.84
CA ARG A 227 0.04 17.25 14.02
C ARG A 227 0.38 17.00 15.48
N VAL A 228 1.23 16.01 15.73
CA VAL A 228 1.73 15.66 17.06
C VAL A 228 3.00 16.45 17.35
N GLN A 229 3.04 17.16 18.48
CA GLN A 229 4.23 17.91 18.90
C GLN A 229 5.36 17.00 19.39
N ASN A 230 5.04 16.08 20.32
CA ASN A 230 5.99 15.14 20.91
C ASN A 230 5.81 13.77 20.27
N VAL A 231 6.40 13.59 19.08
CA VAL A 231 6.26 12.36 18.30
C VAL A 231 6.92 11.18 19.02
N ARG A 232 6.14 10.13 19.28
CA ARG A 232 6.63 8.85 19.79
C ARG A 232 6.36 7.77 18.75
N ALA A 233 7.31 7.61 17.84
CA ALA A 233 7.23 6.63 16.76
C ALA A 233 7.70 5.24 17.20
N PRO A 234 7.02 4.15 16.80
CA PRO A 234 7.62 2.82 16.89
C PRO A 234 8.85 2.74 15.98
N TYR A 235 9.86 1.97 16.40
CA TYR A 235 10.99 1.63 15.52
C TYR A 235 10.55 0.60 14.48
N GLN A 236 9.74 -0.36 14.90
CA GLN A 236 9.22 -1.41 14.04
C GLN A 236 7.76 -1.70 14.40
N VAL A 237 6.98 -1.98 13.37
CA VAL A 237 5.65 -2.56 13.49
C VAL A 237 5.66 -3.93 12.82
N ASN A 238 4.95 -4.87 13.43
CA ASN A 238 4.74 -6.19 12.88
C ASN A 238 3.25 -6.39 12.61
N PHE A 239 2.97 -6.89 11.42
CA PHE A 239 1.65 -7.34 10.99
C PHE A 239 1.66 -8.86 11.08
N ILE A 240 1.19 -9.38 12.22
CA ILE A 240 1.09 -10.81 12.48
C ILE A 240 -0.17 -11.33 11.78
N PRO A 241 -0.05 -12.23 10.79
CA PRO A 241 -1.17 -12.66 9.98
C PRO A 241 -2.24 -13.36 10.83
N ASN A 242 -3.51 -13.11 10.51
CA ASN A 242 -4.59 -13.95 10.97
C ASN A 242 -4.57 -15.26 10.16
N PRO A 243 -4.33 -16.44 10.81
CA PRO A 243 -4.27 -17.70 10.09
C PRO A 243 -5.55 -18.04 9.33
N ALA A 244 -6.71 -17.52 9.76
CA ALA A 244 -7.99 -17.72 9.10
C ALA A 244 -8.11 -17.01 7.74
N ALA A 245 -7.27 -16.01 7.46
CA ALA A 245 -7.17 -15.38 6.14
C ALA A 245 -6.22 -16.14 5.19
N GLY A 246 -5.43 -17.07 5.72
CA GLY A 246 -4.49 -17.88 4.96
C GLY A 246 -5.15 -19.02 4.20
N TRP A 247 -4.35 -19.66 3.35
CA TRP A 247 -4.75 -20.83 2.57
C TRP A 247 -3.64 -21.87 2.53
N ASP A 248 -3.92 -23.01 1.89
CA ASP A 248 -2.95 -24.09 1.71
C ASP A 248 -1.66 -23.57 1.04
N PRO A 249 -0.48 -23.76 1.63
CA PRO A 249 0.81 -23.43 1.03
C PRO A 249 1.04 -23.98 -0.39
N ALA A 250 0.43 -25.10 -0.75
CA ALA A 250 0.53 -25.73 -2.06
C ALA A 250 -0.47 -25.18 -3.09
N ASN A 251 -1.35 -24.25 -2.71
CA ASN A 251 -2.36 -23.66 -3.59
C ASN A 251 -1.71 -22.98 -4.81
N SER A 252 -2.03 -23.47 -6.00
CA SER A 252 -1.50 -22.96 -7.27
C SER A 252 -2.35 -21.88 -7.93
N ARG A 253 -3.46 -21.45 -7.31
CA ARG A 253 -4.27 -20.36 -7.83
C ARG A 253 -3.51 -19.04 -7.76
N ASP A 254 -3.81 -18.16 -8.69
CA ASP A 254 -3.35 -16.77 -8.66
C ASP A 254 -3.71 -16.13 -7.31
N LEU A 255 -2.76 -15.37 -6.74
CA LEU A 255 -2.93 -14.65 -5.47
C LEU A 255 -4.26 -13.91 -5.41
N ARG A 256 -4.61 -13.21 -6.49
CA ARG A 256 -5.76 -12.29 -6.57
C ARG A 256 -7.08 -13.04 -6.50
N VAL A 257 -7.13 -14.28 -6.99
CA VAL A 257 -8.29 -15.16 -6.85
C VAL A 257 -8.50 -15.55 -5.38
N ASN A 258 -7.42 -15.85 -4.64
CA ASN A 258 -7.53 -16.14 -3.21
C ASN A 258 -7.91 -14.90 -2.40
N LEU A 259 -7.33 -13.73 -2.72
CA LEU A 259 -7.65 -12.46 -2.06
C LEU A 259 -9.11 -12.05 -2.28
N ASN A 260 -9.64 -12.21 -3.49
CA ASN A 260 -11.04 -11.89 -3.80
C ASN A 260 -12.04 -12.72 -2.97
N ALA A 261 -11.65 -13.90 -2.50
CA ALA A 261 -12.47 -14.73 -1.64
C ALA A 261 -12.49 -14.29 -0.17
N ILE A 262 -11.63 -13.36 0.25
CA ILE A 262 -11.60 -12.84 1.63
C ILE A 262 -12.82 -11.92 1.84
N PRO A 263 -13.71 -12.23 2.80
CA PRO A 263 -14.86 -11.39 3.08
C PRO A 263 -14.46 -10.02 3.65
N GLN A 264 -15.30 -9.02 3.40
CA GLN A 264 -15.30 -7.78 4.17
C GLN A 264 -15.47 -8.07 5.66
N GLY A 265 -14.85 -7.26 6.53
CA GLY A 265 -14.89 -7.42 7.98
C GLY A 265 -13.85 -8.41 8.52
N THR A 266 -13.00 -8.95 7.65
CA THR A 266 -11.95 -9.90 8.04
C THR A 266 -10.80 -9.16 8.71
N VAL A 267 -10.40 -9.60 9.90
CA VAL A 267 -9.13 -9.20 10.50
C VAL A 267 -8.01 -9.85 9.70
N LEU A 268 -7.23 -9.05 8.97
CA LEU A 268 -6.08 -9.55 8.20
C LEU A 268 -4.87 -9.79 9.09
N TYR A 269 -4.62 -8.85 10.00
CA TYR A 269 -3.43 -8.84 10.84
C TYR A 269 -3.72 -8.31 12.24
N THR A 270 -3.04 -8.90 13.23
CA THR A 270 -2.80 -8.25 14.52
C THR A 270 -1.54 -7.39 14.40
N VAL A 271 -1.60 -6.15 14.89
CA VAL A 271 -0.51 -5.19 14.81
C VAL A 271 0.21 -5.13 16.15
N THR A 272 1.50 -5.45 16.15
CA THR A 272 2.40 -5.20 17.29
C THR A 272 3.42 -4.13 16.93
N ALA A 273 3.98 -3.49 17.95
CA ALA A 273 4.96 -2.44 17.77
C ALA A 273 6.02 -2.47 18.87
N LYS A 274 7.27 -2.22 18.49
CA LYS A 274 8.40 -2.05 19.40
C LYS A 274 9.01 -0.67 19.27
N ARG A 275 9.36 -0.09 20.42
CA ARG A 275 9.86 1.30 20.48
C ARG A 275 11.29 1.42 19.98
N MET A 276 12.13 0.42 20.26
CA MET A 276 13.56 0.40 19.98
C MET A 276 13.94 -0.88 19.23
N SER A 277 15.07 -0.86 18.51
CA SER A 277 15.64 -2.05 17.87
C SER A 277 16.14 -3.10 18.87
N THR A 278 16.58 -2.64 20.05
CA THR A 278 17.23 -3.46 21.09
C THR A 278 16.28 -4.11 22.08
N THR A 279 15.01 -3.67 22.11
CA THR A 279 14.00 -4.23 23.02
C THR A 279 13.33 -5.45 22.39
N SER A 280 13.23 -6.54 23.14
CA SER A 280 12.43 -7.71 22.76
C SER A 280 10.94 -7.53 23.05
N GLU A 281 10.57 -6.55 23.87
CA GLU A 281 9.18 -6.28 24.20
C GLU A 281 8.44 -5.67 23.01
N GLU A 282 7.45 -6.41 22.52
CA GLU A 282 6.48 -5.95 21.55
C GLU A 282 5.14 -5.70 22.24
N GLN A 283 4.54 -4.55 21.97
CA GLN A 283 3.20 -4.24 22.44
C GLN A 283 2.20 -4.56 21.34
N VAL A 284 1.14 -5.31 21.63
CA VAL A 284 -0.04 -5.39 20.75
C VAL A 284 -0.75 -4.03 20.81
N ILE A 285 -0.82 -3.36 19.66
CA ILE A 285 -1.37 -2.00 19.56
C ILE A 285 -2.66 -1.94 18.73
N GLY A 286 -3.02 -2.99 17.99
CA GLY A 286 -4.21 -2.92 17.15
C GLY A 286 -4.40 -4.08 16.20
N GLN A 287 -5.26 -3.86 15.20
CA GLN A 287 -5.61 -4.79 14.13
C GLN A 287 -5.81 -4.05 12.80
N LEU A 288 -5.53 -4.74 11.70
CA LEU A 288 -5.90 -4.29 10.35
C LEU A 288 -7.10 -5.11 9.87
N VAL A 289 -8.21 -4.44 9.57
CA VAL A 289 -9.48 -5.09 9.23
C VAL A 289 -9.96 -4.63 7.86
N THR A 290 -10.44 -5.54 7.01
CA THR A 290 -11.07 -5.17 5.74
C THR A 290 -12.41 -4.49 5.96
N THR A 291 -12.67 -3.43 5.20
CA THR A 291 -13.97 -2.74 5.13
C THR A 291 -14.63 -2.84 3.75
N SER A 292 -13.99 -3.54 2.82
CA SER A 292 -14.54 -4.01 1.54
C SER A 292 -13.96 -5.38 1.17
N PRO A 293 -14.51 -6.07 0.16
CA PRO A 293 -13.80 -7.14 -0.53
C PRO A 293 -12.53 -6.63 -1.24
N PHE A 294 -11.62 -7.54 -1.57
CA PHE A 294 -10.47 -7.24 -2.44
C PHE A 294 -10.89 -7.17 -3.91
N VAL A 295 -10.34 -6.19 -4.63
CA VAL A 295 -10.51 -5.99 -6.07
C VAL A 295 -9.13 -6.02 -6.73
N ALA A 296 -8.98 -6.83 -7.78
CA ALA A 296 -7.86 -6.73 -8.71
C ALA A 296 -8.25 -5.77 -9.85
N SER A 297 -7.48 -4.71 -10.11
CA SER A 297 -7.87 -3.66 -11.06
C SER A 297 -6.71 -3.05 -11.85
N GLU A 298 -7.02 -2.48 -13.00
CA GLU A 298 -6.04 -1.75 -13.80
C GLU A 298 -5.53 -0.50 -13.09
N TYR A 299 -6.42 0.24 -12.41
CA TYR A 299 -6.04 1.46 -11.72
C TYR A 299 -5.05 1.19 -10.57
N GLU A 300 -5.22 0.13 -9.78
CA GLU A 300 -4.30 -0.11 -8.66
C GLU A 300 -2.90 -0.54 -9.15
N ASP A 301 -2.84 -1.28 -10.25
CA ASP A 301 -1.60 -1.82 -10.81
C ASP A 301 -0.84 -0.73 -11.59
N GLY A 302 -1.56 0.13 -12.30
CA GLY A 302 -0.99 1.26 -13.04
C GLY A 302 -0.77 2.52 -12.20
N LYS A 303 -1.83 3.02 -11.55
CA LYS A 303 -1.91 4.40 -11.01
C LYS A 303 -1.82 4.50 -9.50
N LEU A 304 -2.39 3.59 -8.71
CA LEU A 304 -2.33 3.71 -7.24
C LEU A 304 -0.87 3.73 -6.75
N PHE A 305 -0.52 4.67 -5.89
CA PHE A 305 0.85 4.88 -5.44
C PHE A 305 0.96 4.95 -3.91
N PHE A 306 2.05 4.37 -3.39
CA PHE A 306 2.37 4.32 -1.97
C PHE A 306 3.76 4.93 -1.78
N GLN A 307 3.80 6.22 -1.49
CA GLN A 307 5.05 6.94 -1.17
C GLN A 307 5.75 6.29 0.02
N HIS A 308 7.06 6.13 -0.05
CA HIS A 308 7.90 5.68 1.05
C HIS A 308 8.14 6.80 2.05
N ALA A 309 8.15 6.46 3.34
CA ALA A 309 8.54 7.39 4.39
C ALA A 309 10.04 7.75 4.29
N ALA A 310 10.37 9.02 4.48
CA ALA A 310 11.74 9.51 4.40
C ALA A 310 12.31 9.93 5.76
N LYS A 311 11.49 10.44 6.69
CA LYS A 311 12.00 10.93 7.98
C LYS A 311 12.51 9.79 8.85
N ARG A 312 13.79 9.90 9.18
CA ARG A 312 14.48 8.96 10.05
C ARG A 312 13.75 8.77 11.37
N TRP A 313 13.79 7.55 11.91
CA TRP A 313 13.25 7.29 13.23
C TRP A 313 14.02 8.09 14.31
N ARG A 314 13.31 8.49 15.36
CA ARG A 314 13.86 9.26 16.48
C ARG A 314 13.51 8.58 17.80
N ALA A 315 14.50 8.51 18.70
CA ALA A 315 14.34 7.99 20.06
C ALA A 315 13.51 8.94 20.94
#